data_AF-R7IHM2-F1
#
_entry.id   AF-R7IHM2-F1
#
_cell.length_a   1.000
_cell.length_b   1.000
_cell.length_c   1.000
_cell.angle_alpha   90.00
_cell.angle_beta   90.00
_cell.angle_gamma   90.00
#
_symmetry.space_group_name_H-M   'P 1'
#
loop_
_entity.id
_entity.type
_entity.pdbx_description
1 polymer ?
#
loop_
_entity_poly.entity_id
_entity_poly.type
_entity_poly.pdbx_seq_one_letter_code
_entity_poly.pdbx_strand_id
1 'polypeptide(L)' 'MTIRTIGSSWVKLIDADGKTIFQGNIKAGDEKSFTGKLPIRATVGNSTQCAVSLNGTPFDLSGYTKGSVARFILQ' A
#
# COMPACT_ATOMS: atom_id res chain seq x y z
N MET A 1 -9.37 1.91 -0.82
CA MET A 1 -8.09 1.89 -0.07
C MET A 1 -7.41 3.23 -0.27
N THR A 2 -6.82 3.79 0.79
CA THR A 2 -6.09 5.05 0.71
C THR A 2 -4.67 4.82 1.24
N ILE A 3 -3.67 5.25 0.49
CA ILE A 3 -2.27 5.13 0.87
C ILE A 3 -1.73 6.54 1.06
N ARG A 4 -1.23 6.81 2.26
CA ARG A 4 -0.63 8.09 2.62
C ARG A 4 0.81 7.88 2.99
N THR A 5 1.72 8.54 2.28
CA THR A 5 3.14 8.36 2.56
C THR A 5 3.68 9.56 3.32
N ILE A 6 4.60 9.31 4.24
CA ILE A 6 5.34 10.37 4.95
C ILE A 6 6.75 10.55 4.39
N GLY A 7 7.26 9.55 3.66
CA GLY A 7 8.49 9.60 2.87
C GLY A 7 8.29 8.95 1.49
N SER A 8 9.26 9.12 0.59
CA SER A 8 9.22 8.49 -0.73
C SER A 8 9.11 6.96 -0.59
N SER A 9 7.99 6.40 -1.05
CA SER A 9 7.66 4.98 -0.87
C SER A 9 7.24 4.38 -2.20
N TRP A 10 7.73 3.18 -2.50
CA TRP A 10 7.30 2.46 -3.71
C TRP A 10 6.09 1.60 -3.38
N VAL A 11 5.04 1.67 -4.19
CA VAL A 11 3.79 0.96 -3.94
C VAL A 11 3.38 0.19 -5.18
N LYS A 12 3.03 -1.08 -4.99
CA LYS A 12 2.44 -1.94 -6.00
C LYS A 12 1.16 -2.58 -5.47
N LEU A 13 0.10 -2.44 -6.24
CA LEU A 13 -1.24 -2.93 -5.94
C LEU A 13 -1.73 -3.80 -7.10
N ILE A 14 -2.12 -5.03 -6.80
CA ILE A 14 -2.70 -5.97 -7.77
C ILE A 14 -4.04 -6.44 -7.23
N ASP A 15 -5.08 -6.43 -8.06
CA ASP A 15 -6.41 -6.93 -7.69
C ASP A 15 -6.53 -8.46 -7.76
N ALA A 16 -7.71 -8.97 -7.43
CA ALA A 16 -8.02 -10.40 -7.46
C ALA A 16 -7.91 -11.03 -8.86
N ASP A 17 -8.17 -10.25 -9.91
CA ASP A 17 -8.08 -10.71 -11.30
C ASP A 17 -6.63 -10.67 -11.82
N GLY A 18 -5.66 -10.26 -10.99
CA GLY A 18 -4.25 -10.14 -11.35
C GLY A 18 -3.92 -8.84 -12.08
N LYS A 19 -4.86 -7.91 -12.18
CA LYS A 19 -4.65 -6.61 -12.81
C LYS A 19 -3.91 -5.68 -11.85
N THR A 20 -2.88 -5.01 -12.37
CA THR A 20 -2.17 -4.00 -11.60
C THR A 20 -3.02 -2.74 -11.51
N ILE A 21 -3.50 -2.42 -10.30
CA ILE A 21 -4.25 -1.19 -10.01
C ILE A 21 -3.27 0.00 -10.01
N PHE A 22 -2.10 -0.18 -9.41
CA PHE A 22 -1.07 0.83 -9.32
C PHE A 22 0.31 0.19 -9.17
N GLN A 23 1.33 0.77 -9.79
CA GLN A 23 2.72 0.41 -9.55
C GLN A 23 3.59 1.65 -9.77
N GLY A 24 4.19 2.16 -8.71
CA GLY A 24 5.06 3.33 -8.80
C GLY A 24 5.43 3.92 -7.45
N ASN A 25 6.23 4.97 -7.48
CA ASN A 25 6.60 5.71 -6.30
C ASN A 25 5.53 6.75 -5.95
N ILE A 26 5.22 6.85 -4.66
CA ILE A 26 4.40 7.90 -4.06
C ILE A 26 5.37 8.78 -3.25
N LYS A 27 5.28 10.10 -3.44
CA LYS A 27 6.20 11.05 -2.81
C LYS A 27 5.77 11.32 -1.37
N ALA A 28 6.74 11.68 -0.54
CA ALA A 28 6.50 12.11 0.84
C ALA A 28 5.36 13.14 0.92
N GLY A 29 4.39 12.91 1.80
CA GLY A 29 3.22 13.78 2.00
C GLY A 29 2.06 13.51 1.05
N ASP A 30 2.25 12.74 -0.02
CA ASP A 30 1.16 12.41 -0.95
C ASP A 30 0.20 11.39 -0.33
N GLU A 31 -1.07 11.58 -0.67
CA GLU A 31 -2.15 10.63 -0.43
C GLU A 31 -2.76 10.20 -1.76
N LYS A 32 -2.93 8.90 -1.97
CA LYS A 32 -3.61 8.35 -3.14
C LYS A 32 -4.67 7.35 -2.73
N SER A 33 -5.83 7.49 -3.36
CA SER A 33 -6.95 6.58 -3.21
C SER A 33 -7.01 5.62 -4.40
N PHE A 34 -7.16 4.34 -4.10
CA PHE A 34 -7.21 3.25 -5.06
C PHE A 34 -8.45 2.39 -4.82
N THR A 35 -9.05 1.96 -5.91
CA THR A 35 -10.20 1.06 -5.94
C THR A 35 -9.86 -0.14 -6.81
N GLY A 36 -10.18 -1.33 -6.33
CA GLY A 36 -9.95 -2.58 -7.05
C GLY A 36 -10.74 -3.72 -6.42
N LYS A 37 -10.72 -4.87 -7.09
CA LYS A 37 -11.43 -6.06 -6.64
C LYS A 37 -10.62 -6.80 -5.58
N LEU A 38 -11.27 -7.13 -4.46
CA LEU A 38 -10.67 -7.90 -3.37
C LEU A 38 -10.63 -9.40 -3.74
N PRO A 39 -9.57 -10.14 -3.32
CA PRO A 39 -8.46 -9.67 -2.51
C PRO A 39 -7.43 -8.84 -3.29
N ILE A 40 -6.96 -7.74 -2.69
CA ILE A 40 -5.92 -6.88 -3.27
C ILE A 40 -4.56 -7.22 -2.65
N ARG A 41 -3.59 -7.59 -3.47
CA ARG A 41 -2.20 -7.80 -3.06
C ARG A 41 -1.47 -6.47 -3.08
N ALA A 42 -1.03 -6.01 -1.91
CA ALA A 42 -0.28 -4.79 -1.76
C ALA A 42 1.17 -5.08 -1.38
N THR A 43 2.10 -4.42 -2.07
CA THR A 43 3.53 -4.41 -1.74
C THR A 43 3.98 -2.97 -1.59
N VAL A 44 4.53 -2.63 -0.44
CA VAL A 44 4.99 -1.28 -0.09
C VAL A 44 6.47 -1.35 0.27
N GLY A 45 7.33 -0.71 -0.52
CA GLY A 45 8.74 -0.50 -0.23
C GLY A 45 8.96 0.83 0.51
N ASN A 46 9.97 0.87 1.37
CA ASN A 46 10.16 1.92 2.38
C ASN A 46 8.94 2.05 3.31
N SER A 47 8.40 0.91 3.72
CA SER A 47 7.19 0.80 4.55
C SER A 47 7.26 1.54 5.88
N THR A 48 8.47 1.74 6.43
CA THR A 48 8.71 2.57 7.62
C THR A 48 8.34 4.05 7.44
N GLN A 49 8.21 4.51 6.19
CA GLN A 49 7.84 5.87 5.81
C GLN A 49 6.51 5.91 5.04
N CYS A 50 5.70 4.85 5.15
CA CYS A 50 4.40 4.74 4.51
C CYS A 50 3.32 4.40 5.55
N ALA A 51 2.19 5.09 5.50
CA ALA A 51 0.98 4.73 6.21
C ALA A 51 -0.08 4.25 5.22
N VAL A 52 -0.77 3.16 5.54
CA VAL A 52 -1.86 2.64 4.72
C VAL A 52 -3.13 2.74 5.53
N SER A 53 -4.21 3.21 4.91
CA SER A 53 -5.53 3.28 5.52
C SER A 53 -6.55 2.59 4.63
N LEU A 54 -7.39 1.75 5.22
CA LEU A 54 -8.41 0.97 4.53
C LEU A 54 -9.77 1.46 4.99
N ASN A 55 -10.52 2.09 4.09
CA ASN A 55 -11.85 2.62 4.38
C ASN A 55 -11.86 3.52 5.65
N GLY A 56 -10.84 4.35 5.82
CA GLY A 56 -10.69 5.22 6.99
C GLY A 56 -10.05 4.57 8.23
N THR A 57 -9.82 3.25 8.20
CA THR A 57 -9.14 2.54 9.30
C THR A 57 -7.63 2.50 9.05
N PRO A 58 -6.79 3.00 9.97
CA PRO A 58 -5.35 2.83 9.88
C PRO A 58 -4.99 1.35 9.85
N PHE A 59 -4.19 0.95 8.85
CA PHE A 59 -3.70 -0.42 8.72
C PHE A 59 -2.23 -0.46 9.11
N ASP A 60 -1.92 -1.18 10.19
CA ASP A 60 -0.56 -1.31 10.65
C ASP A 60 0.24 -2.25 9.74
N LEU A 61 1.29 -1.69 9.13
CA LEU A 61 2.20 -2.41 8.25
C LEU A 61 3.34 -3.11 9.01
N SER A 62 3.53 -2.81 10.30
CA SER A 62 4.66 -3.29 11.09
C SER A 62 4.74 -4.82 11.09
N GLY A 63 3.61 -5.51 11.26
CA GLY A 63 3.51 -6.97 11.23
C GLY A 63 3.72 -7.61 9.86
N TYR A 64 3.66 -6.82 8.78
CA TYR A 64 3.85 -7.26 7.40
C TYR A 64 5.19 -6.83 6.80
N THR A 65 5.94 -6.02 7.54
CA THR A 65 7.22 -5.46 7.13
C THR A 65 8.34 -6.48 7.33
N LYS A 66 9.00 -6.87 6.24
CA LYS A 66 10.28 -7.58 6.28
C LYS A 66 11.37 -6.66 5.74
N GLY A 67 12.28 -6.24 6.62
CA GLY A 67 13.31 -5.25 6.30
C GLY A 67 12.68 -3.89 6.04
N SER A 68 12.67 -3.44 4.80
CA SER A 68 12.04 -2.17 4.39
C SER A 68 10.78 -2.37 3.53
N VAL A 69 10.35 -3.61 3.29
CA VAL A 69 9.24 -3.94 2.40
C VAL A 69 8.11 -4.60 3.17
N ALA A 70 6.92 -4.00 3.15
CA ALA A 70 5.69 -4.60 3.63
C ALA A 70 4.95 -5.32 2.50
N ARG A 71 4.51 -6.56 2.76
CA ARG A 71 3.65 -7.33 1.84
C ARG A 71 2.44 -7.83 2.59
N PHE A 72 1.26 -7.46 2.11
CA PHE A 72 0.00 -7.84 2.73
C PHE A 72 -1.08 -8.04 1.66
N ILE A 73 -2.12 -8.78 2.04
CA ILE A 73 -3.28 -9.03 1.20
C ILE A 73 -4.48 -8.43 1.92
N LEU A 74 -5.21 -7.58 1.22
CA LEU A 74 -6.45 -6.99 1.66
C LEU A 74 -7.59 -7.89 1.21
N GLN A 75 -8.52 -8.19 2.10
CA GLN A 75 -9.69 -9.03 1.83
C GLN A 75 -10.98 -8.21 1.83
#